data_AF-A0ABD0RLN4-F1
#
_entry.id   AF-A0ABD0RLN4-F1
#
_cell.length_a   1.000
_cell.length_b   1.000
_cell.length_c   1.000
_cell.angle_alpha   90.00
_cell.angle_beta   90.00
_cell.angle_gamma   90.00
#
_symmetry.space_group_name_H-M   'P 1'
#
loop_
_entity.id
_entity.type
_entity.pdbx_description
1 polymer ?
#
loop_
_entity_poly.entity_id
_entity_poly.type
_entity_poly.pdbx_seq_one_letter_code
_entity_poly.pdbx_strand_id
1 'polypeptide(L)'
;MAEKITCTFHGDVHLQQNPTMYMEALNVYKQLPALLKGQSTECSPNKSLALSASSSECNSSSGGERNRHKRAFAIEDIMERLGEAERTYKDLSGNTLVNSFSDIKERLRSFRSSFSNYKAKLLEAVGRVLPTVRGGEKEEKSLEDILKIHRSSPFNADMPNQWLNDAKAELDILSSLTKQLEGVRIVDSDGLNTILLNSDFPGVLCFTFMSLDYEDPYLSALKVFLKTNMFKELDGEHRVVSVAPVQKWFEDSEFMEKMRFNIHLFKGFLKTFEGQKVRFIISAISDPSNPGSSIYLYEHGKLSDKQVCFQSAIRIEELNQDTLF
;
A
#
# COMPACT_ATOMS: atom_id res chain seq x y z
N MET A 1 -21.20 -19.11 12.71
CA MET A 1 -20.14 -19.07 11.68
C MET A 1 -20.70 -18.65 10.32
N ALA A 2 -21.81 -19.24 9.86
CA ALA A 2 -22.46 -18.89 8.58
C ALA A 2 -22.93 -17.42 8.47
N GLU A 3 -23.33 -16.79 9.57
CA GLU A 3 -23.81 -15.39 9.60
C GLU A 3 -22.73 -14.33 9.31
N LYS A 4 -21.44 -14.71 9.33
CA LYS A 4 -20.32 -13.80 9.02
C LYS A 4 -19.82 -13.91 7.59
N ILE A 5 -20.44 -14.75 6.76
CA ILE A 5 -20.03 -15.00 5.38
C ILE A 5 -20.91 -14.17 4.45
N THR A 6 -20.30 -13.21 3.77
CA THR A 6 -20.93 -12.47 2.68
C THR A 6 -20.79 -13.25 1.38
N CYS A 7 -21.83 -13.25 0.55
CA CYS A 7 -21.85 -13.89 -0.76
C CYS A 7 -21.92 -12.85 -1.88
N THR A 8 -21.32 -13.15 -3.02
CA THR A 8 -21.49 -12.40 -4.27
C THR A 8 -21.76 -13.40 -5.38
N PHE A 9 -22.92 -13.28 -6.03
CA PHE A 9 -23.34 -14.18 -7.10
C PHE A 9 -22.83 -13.71 -8.45
N HIS A 10 -22.17 -14.62 -9.17
CA HIS A 10 -21.77 -14.47 -10.57
C HIS A 10 -22.27 -15.69 -11.34
N GLY A 11 -23.25 -15.52 -12.22
CA GLY A 11 -23.79 -16.62 -13.00
C GLY A 11 -24.76 -16.17 -14.09
N ASP A 12 -25.01 -17.04 -15.06
CA ASP A 12 -25.79 -16.75 -16.27
C ASP A 12 -27.30 -16.85 -16.08
N VAL A 13 -27.78 -16.82 -14.84
CA VAL A 13 -29.20 -16.93 -14.50
C VAL A 13 -29.69 -15.59 -13.97
N HIS A 14 -30.74 -15.06 -14.60
CA HIS A 14 -31.40 -13.87 -14.07
C HIS A 14 -32.09 -14.19 -12.73
N LEU A 15 -31.61 -13.57 -11.65
CA LEU A 15 -32.24 -13.61 -10.33
C LEU A 15 -32.99 -12.30 -10.08
N GLN A 16 -34.11 -12.34 -9.34
CA GLN A 16 -34.81 -11.13 -8.91
C GLN A 16 -33.98 -10.32 -7.90
N GLN A 17 -33.25 -11.03 -7.03
CA GLN A 17 -32.33 -10.45 -6.07
C GLN A 17 -31.10 -11.35 -5.93
N ASN A 18 -29.93 -10.75 -5.95
CA ASN A 18 -28.68 -11.48 -5.76
C ASN A 18 -28.49 -11.84 -4.28
N PRO A 19 -28.07 -13.09 -3.97
CA PRO A 19 -27.80 -13.49 -2.61
C PRO A 19 -26.57 -12.74 -2.08
N THR A 20 -26.70 -12.19 -0.87
CA THR A 20 -25.64 -11.47 -0.15
C THR A 20 -25.17 -12.21 1.09
N MET A 21 -25.95 -13.21 1.54
CA MET A 21 -25.64 -14.04 2.71
C MET A 21 -25.63 -15.52 2.38
N TYR A 22 -24.96 -16.32 3.22
CA TYR A 22 -24.84 -17.78 3.04
C TYR A 22 -26.19 -18.49 2.85
N MET A 23 -27.20 -18.17 3.67
CA MET A 23 -28.50 -18.83 3.60
C MET A 23 -29.26 -18.50 2.30
N GLU A 24 -29.14 -17.27 1.83
CA GLU A 24 -29.71 -16.83 0.54
C GLU A 24 -29.03 -17.57 -0.61
N ALA A 25 -27.70 -17.67 -0.58
CA ALA A 25 -26.92 -18.38 -1.59
C ALA A 25 -27.28 -19.87 -1.65
N LEU A 26 -27.48 -20.52 -0.50
CA LEU A 26 -27.92 -21.92 -0.43
C LEU A 26 -29.34 -22.10 -1.00
N ASN A 27 -30.23 -21.13 -0.77
CA ASN A 27 -31.57 -21.17 -1.35
C ASN A 27 -31.53 -21.00 -2.87
N VAL A 28 -30.75 -20.05 -3.38
CA VAL A 28 -30.52 -19.86 -4.83
C VAL A 28 -29.94 -21.12 -5.45
N TYR A 29 -28.94 -21.74 -4.82
CA TYR A 29 -28.33 -22.99 -5.29
C TYR A 29 -29.35 -24.14 -5.41
N LYS A 30 -30.27 -24.28 -4.43
CA LYS A 30 -31.35 -25.28 -4.48
C LYS A 30 -32.35 -25.04 -5.61
N GLN A 31 -32.61 -23.78 -5.95
CA GLN A 31 -33.57 -23.39 -6.99
C GLN A 31 -32.95 -23.37 -8.39
N LEU A 32 -31.62 -23.30 -8.49
CA LEU A 32 -30.86 -23.18 -9.74
C LEU A 32 -31.27 -24.21 -10.81
N PRO A 33 -31.46 -25.51 -10.51
CA PRO A 33 -31.88 -26.48 -11.52
C PRO A 33 -33.27 -26.20 -12.11
N ALA A 34 -34.19 -25.63 -11.34
CA ALA A 34 -35.52 -25.25 -11.82
C ALA A 34 -35.44 -23.97 -12.69
N LEU A 35 -34.61 -23.01 -12.28
CA LEU A 35 -34.37 -21.77 -13.02
C LEU A 35 -33.73 -22.03 -14.39
N LEU A 36 -32.75 -22.96 -14.44
CA LEU A 36 -32.10 -23.36 -15.69
C LEU A 36 -33.04 -24.09 -16.67
N LYS A 37 -34.01 -24.86 -16.16
CA LYS A 37 -35.03 -25.52 -17.00
C LYS A 37 -36.02 -24.51 -17.60
N GLY A 38 -36.29 -23.40 -16.91
CA GLY A 38 -37.19 -22.34 -17.36
C GLY A 38 -36.60 -21.42 -18.43
N GLN A 39 -35.26 -21.35 -18.56
CA GLN A 39 -34.55 -20.46 -19.50
C GLN A 39 -34.06 -21.16 -20.78
N SER A 40 -34.62 -22.34 -21.12
CA SER A 40 -34.11 -23.24 -22.17
C SER A 40 -34.06 -22.68 -23.60
N THR A 41 -34.61 -21.48 -23.86
CA THR A 41 -34.50 -20.77 -25.14
C THR A 41 -33.40 -19.68 -25.19
N GLU A 42 -32.82 -19.29 -24.05
CA GLU A 42 -31.82 -18.21 -23.94
C GLU A 42 -30.55 -18.63 -23.17
N CYS A 43 -30.23 -19.93 -23.15
CA CYS A 43 -28.97 -20.38 -22.55
C CYS A 43 -27.75 -19.85 -23.33
N SER A 44 -26.93 -19.02 -22.70
CA SER A 44 -25.61 -18.63 -23.20
C SER A 44 -24.80 -19.89 -23.56
N PRO A 45 -24.19 -19.97 -24.75
CA PRO A 45 -23.42 -21.14 -25.14
C PRO A 45 -22.16 -21.26 -24.26
N ASN A 46 -22.15 -22.24 -23.36
CA ASN A 46 -21.01 -22.53 -22.48
C ASN A 46 -19.78 -23.07 -23.23
N LYS A 47 -19.96 -23.59 -24.45
CA LYS A 47 -18.90 -24.10 -25.33
C LYS A 47 -19.27 -23.82 -26.77
N SER A 48 -18.45 -23.08 -27.50
CA SER A 48 -18.52 -22.93 -28.95
C SER A 48 -17.36 -23.70 -29.59
N LEU A 49 -17.67 -24.51 -30.61
CA LEU A 49 -16.65 -25.16 -31.42
C LEU A 49 -16.48 -24.35 -32.71
N ALA A 50 -15.35 -23.67 -32.86
CA ALA A 50 -14.97 -23.00 -34.09
C ALA A 50 -14.07 -23.94 -34.92
N LEU A 51 -14.56 -24.36 -36.09
CA LEU A 51 -13.77 -25.14 -37.05
C LEU A 51 -13.18 -24.18 -38.10
N SER A 52 -11.86 -24.20 -38.27
CA SER A 52 -11.17 -23.39 -39.27
C SER A 52 -11.39 -23.98 -40.67
N ALA A 53 -11.79 -23.13 -41.63
CA ALA A 53 -12.09 -23.55 -43.01
C ALA A 53 -10.84 -23.72 -43.90
N SER A 54 -9.63 -23.50 -43.38
CA SER A 54 -8.39 -23.60 -44.16
C SER A 54 -7.68 -24.93 -43.90
N SER A 55 -7.84 -25.85 -44.84
CA SER A 55 -6.89 -26.93 -45.09
C SER A 55 -5.63 -26.32 -45.74
N SER A 56 -4.60 -26.03 -44.95
CA SER A 56 -3.25 -25.87 -45.50
C SER A 56 -2.23 -26.28 -44.44
N GLU A 57 -1.67 -27.46 -44.63
CA GLU A 57 -0.39 -27.97 -44.14
C GLU A 57 0.10 -27.40 -42.79
N CYS A 58 -0.31 -28.06 -41.72
CA CYS A 58 0.33 -27.96 -40.41
C CYS A 58 1.68 -28.68 -40.46
N ASN A 59 2.69 -28.04 -41.03
CA ASN A 59 4.09 -28.33 -40.74
C ASN A 59 4.64 -27.27 -39.79
N SER A 60 3.93 -26.99 -38.68
CA SER A 60 4.49 -26.21 -37.58
C SER A 60 5.42 -27.11 -36.77
N SER A 61 6.72 -26.90 -36.92
CA SER A 61 7.73 -27.45 -36.03
C SER A 61 7.32 -27.31 -34.55
N SER A 62 7.32 -28.44 -33.82
CA SER A 62 6.89 -28.55 -32.41
C SER A 62 7.60 -27.60 -31.42
N GLY A 63 8.69 -26.97 -31.84
CA GLY A 63 9.42 -25.95 -31.08
C GLY A 63 8.71 -24.60 -30.97
N GLY A 64 8.03 -24.13 -32.03
CA GLY A 64 7.37 -22.82 -32.06
C GLY A 64 6.15 -22.76 -31.13
N GLU A 65 5.33 -23.80 -31.13
CA GLU A 65 4.17 -23.92 -30.23
C GLU A 65 4.60 -24.02 -28.76
N ARG A 66 5.65 -24.80 -28.46
CA ARG A 66 6.15 -24.96 -27.09
C ARG A 66 6.70 -23.65 -26.51
N ASN A 67 7.28 -22.78 -27.33
CA ASN A 67 7.77 -21.47 -26.92
C ASN A 67 6.62 -20.48 -26.64
N ARG A 68 5.51 -20.55 -27.40
CA ARG A 68 4.29 -19.76 -27.15
C ARG A 68 3.67 -20.05 -25.79
N HIS A 69 3.51 -21.33 -25.46
CA HIS A 69 2.96 -21.74 -24.16
C HIS A 69 3.82 -21.22 -23.00
N LYS A 70 5.16 -21.37 -23.08
CA LYS A 70 6.07 -20.87 -22.05
C LYS A 70 5.93 -19.37 -21.77
N ARG A 71 5.74 -18.54 -22.81
CA ARG A 71 5.57 -17.10 -22.63
C ARG A 71 4.18 -16.69 -22.14
N ALA A 72 3.14 -17.41 -22.55
CA ALA A 72 1.80 -17.21 -21.98
C ALA A 72 1.82 -17.46 -20.47
N PHE A 73 2.42 -18.58 -20.03
CA PHE A 73 2.64 -18.86 -18.61
C PHE A 73 3.46 -17.78 -17.91
N ALA A 74 4.49 -17.23 -18.55
CA ALA A 74 5.30 -16.17 -17.96
C ALA A 74 4.48 -14.87 -17.71
N ILE A 75 3.54 -14.54 -18.60
CA ILE A 75 2.68 -13.36 -18.42
C ILE A 75 1.66 -13.61 -17.32
N GLU A 76 1.07 -14.81 -17.28
CA GLU A 76 0.16 -15.22 -16.21
C GLU A 76 0.85 -15.17 -14.84
N ASP A 77 2.08 -15.69 -14.75
CA ASP A 77 2.91 -15.61 -13.53
C ASP A 77 3.15 -14.16 -13.10
N ILE A 78 3.56 -13.29 -14.04
CA ILE A 78 3.73 -11.86 -13.75
C ILE A 78 2.44 -11.23 -13.24
N MET A 79 1.30 -11.51 -13.89
CA MET A 79 0.01 -10.93 -13.49
C MET A 79 -0.44 -11.43 -12.11
N GLU A 80 -0.20 -12.70 -11.79
CA GLU A 80 -0.50 -13.24 -10.46
C GLU A 80 0.40 -12.61 -9.39
N ARG A 81 1.71 -12.50 -9.65
CA ARG A 81 2.66 -11.85 -8.72
C ARG A 81 2.33 -10.38 -8.50
N LEU A 82 1.93 -9.65 -9.55
CA LEU A 82 1.42 -8.29 -9.42
C LEU A 82 0.07 -8.26 -8.67
N GLY A 83 -0.77 -9.28 -8.84
CA GLY A 83 -1.99 -9.47 -8.06
C GLY A 83 -1.72 -9.60 -6.56
N GLU A 84 -0.69 -10.38 -6.19
CA GLU A 84 -0.29 -10.57 -4.80
C GLU A 84 0.21 -9.27 -4.15
N ALA A 85 1.03 -8.49 -4.87
CA ALA A 85 1.45 -7.17 -4.42
C ALA A 85 0.24 -6.23 -4.22
N GLU A 86 -0.76 -6.29 -5.11
CA GLU A 86 -1.98 -5.49 -4.99
C GLU A 86 -2.81 -5.88 -3.75
N ARG A 87 -2.92 -7.18 -3.45
CA ARG A 87 -3.60 -7.68 -2.23
C ARG A 87 -2.87 -7.20 -0.98
N THR A 88 -1.56 -7.37 -0.92
CA THR A 88 -0.71 -6.92 0.20
C THR A 88 -0.86 -5.42 0.44
N TYR A 89 -0.84 -4.61 -0.62
CA TYR A 89 -1.10 -3.18 -0.53
C TYR A 89 -2.48 -2.84 0.05
N LYS A 90 -3.54 -3.55 -0.39
CA LYS A 90 -4.92 -3.32 0.09
C LYS A 90 -5.03 -3.67 1.58
N ASP A 91 -4.43 -4.77 2.01
CA ASP A 91 -4.40 -5.18 3.41
C ASP A 91 -3.70 -4.13 4.28
N LEU A 92 -2.53 -3.64 3.83
CA LEU A 92 -1.82 -2.55 4.51
C LEU A 92 -2.65 -1.27 4.60
N SER A 93 -3.29 -0.88 3.49
CA SER A 93 -4.13 0.32 3.45
C SER A 93 -5.39 0.23 4.32
N GLY A 94 -5.84 -0.99 4.63
CA GLY A 94 -6.94 -1.25 5.55
C GLY A 94 -6.57 -1.07 7.03
N ASN A 95 -5.28 -0.97 7.36
CA ASN A 95 -4.84 -0.76 8.73
C ASN A 95 -5.23 0.65 9.22
N THR A 96 -5.86 0.72 10.39
CA THR A 96 -6.33 1.98 10.98
C THR A 96 -5.21 2.98 11.24
N LEU A 97 -4.00 2.51 11.60
CA LEU A 97 -2.84 3.38 11.85
C LEU A 97 -2.37 4.12 10.60
N VAL A 98 -2.58 3.56 9.40
CA VAL A 98 -2.27 4.27 8.15
C VAL A 98 -3.10 5.53 8.02
N ASN A 99 -4.32 5.55 8.56
CA ASN A 99 -5.15 6.76 8.56
C ASN A 99 -4.72 7.79 9.62
N SER A 100 -3.93 7.38 10.62
CA SER A 100 -3.42 8.25 11.68
C SER A 100 -2.13 8.99 11.30
N PHE A 101 -1.38 8.48 10.32
CA PHE A 101 -0.13 9.08 9.84
C PHE A 101 -0.25 9.46 8.36
N SER A 102 -0.37 10.75 8.08
CA SER A 102 -0.52 11.30 6.73
C SER A 102 0.60 10.86 5.79
N ASP A 103 1.84 10.86 6.27
CA ASP A 103 3.02 10.59 5.44
C ASP A 103 3.02 9.15 4.91
N ILE A 104 2.66 8.19 5.78
CA ILE A 104 2.51 6.78 5.42
C ILE A 104 1.35 6.61 4.44
N LYS A 105 0.23 7.29 4.68
CA LYS A 105 -0.95 7.27 3.82
C LYS A 105 -0.63 7.77 2.42
N GLU A 106 0.05 8.91 2.30
CA GLU A 106 0.46 9.49 1.03
C GLU A 106 1.49 8.62 0.31
N ARG A 107 2.45 8.05 1.04
CA ARG A 107 3.44 7.12 0.49
C ARG A 107 2.77 5.88 -0.13
N LEU A 108 1.84 5.27 0.60
CA LEU A 108 1.03 4.13 0.11
C LEU A 108 0.13 4.52 -1.08
N ARG A 109 -0.48 5.71 -1.08
CA ARG A 109 -1.27 6.23 -2.21
C ARG A 109 -0.40 6.42 -3.47
N SER A 110 0.80 6.98 -3.31
CA SER A 110 1.77 7.19 -4.40
C SER A 110 2.21 5.85 -5.01
N PHE A 111 2.47 4.83 -4.18
CA PHE A 111 2.72 3.47 -4.65
C PHE A 111 1.55 2.94 -5.47
N ARG A 112 0.32 2.95 -4.93
CA ARG A 112 -0.88 2.48 -5.62
C ARG A 112 -1.05 3.14 -6.97
N SER A 113 -0.96 4.46 -7.04
CA SER A 113 -1.14 5.20 -8.28
C SER A 113 -0.13 4.76 -9.34
N SER A 114 1.13 4.61 -8.94
CA SER A 114 2.20 4.17 -9.84
C SER A 114 1.99 2.71 -10.29
N PHE A 115 1.65 1.84 -9.34
CA PHE A 115 1.42 0.42 -9.57
C PHE A 115 0.23 0.16 -10.50
N SER A 116 -0.91 0.82 -10.27
CA SER A 116 -2.09 0.72 -11.13
C SER A 116 -1.81 1.22 -12.55
N ASN A 117 -1.07 2.32 -12.69
CA ASN A 117 -0.67 2.85 -14.00
C ASN A 117 0.22 1.85 -14.75
N TYR A 118 1.22 1.27 -14.08
CA TYR A 118 2.09 0.25 -14.67
C TYR A 118 1.28 -0.98 -15.12
N LYS A 119 0.41 -1.51 -14.26
CA LYS A 119 -0.42 -2.69 -14.56
C LYS A 119 -1.31 -2.46 -15.77
N ALA A 120 -1.92 -1.27 -15.88
CA ALA A 120 -2.71 -0.89 -17.05
C ALA A 120 -1.87 -0.86 -18.34
N LYS A 121 -0.69 -0.21 -18.30
CA LYS A 121 0.24 -0.15 -19.45
C LYS A 121 0.74 -1.54 -19.88
N LEU A 122 1.02 -2.42 -18.92
CA LEU A 122 1.43 -3.80 -19.19
C LEU A 122 0.30 -4.58 -19.87
N LEU A 123 -0.94 -4.49 -19.34
CA LEU A 123 -2.11 -5.15 -19.94
C LEU A 123 -2.42 -4.63 -21.34
N GLU A 124 -2.30 -3.31 -21.57
CA GLU A 124 -2.44 -2.71 -22.89
C GLU A 124 -1.40 -3.26 -23.88
N ALA A 125 -0.13 -3.34 -23.46
CA ALA A 125 0.95 -3.86 -24.29
C ALA A 125 0.73 -5.33 -24.67
N VAL A 126 0.35 -6.16 -23.69
CA VAL A 126 0.01 -7.58 -23.91
C VAL A 126 -1.20 -7.70 -24.84
N GLY A 127 -2.25 -6.92 -24.61
CA GLY A 127 -3.48 -6.90 -25.42
C GLY A 127 -3.23 -6.54 -26.88
N ARG A 128 -2.26 -5.66 -27.16
CA ARG A 128 -1.86 -5.28 -28.52
C ARG A 128 -1.15 -6.41 -29.27
N VAL A 129 -0.30 -7.18 -28.59
CA VAL A 129 0.55 -8.22 -29.22
C VAL A 129 -0.17 -9.58 -29.34
N LEU A 130 -1.13 -9.86 -28.46
CA LEU A 130 -1.84 -11.15 -28.41
C LEU A 130 -2.53 -11.56 -29.73
N PRO A 131 -3.25 -10.68 -30.45
CA PRO A 131 -3.92 -11.06 -31.71
C PRO A 131 -2.92 -11.56 -32.76
N THR A 132 -1.79 -10.86 -32.91
CA THR A 132 -0.78 -11.18 -33.93
C THR A 132 -0.04 -12.48 -33.62
N VAL A 133 0.29 -12.71 -32.34
CA VAL A 133 0.90 -13.98 -31.89
C VAL A 133 -0.04 -15.17 -32.13
N ARG A 134 -1.36 -14.98 -31.97
CA ARG A 134 -2.38 -16.01 -32.25
C ARG A 134 -2.56 -16.27 -33.75
N GLY A 135 -2.33 -15.27 -34.60
CA GLY A 135 -2.37 -15.40 -36.06
C GLY A 135 -1.19 -16.15 -36.68
N GLY A 136 -0.18 -16.54 -35.87
CA GLY A 136 1.00 -17.27 -36.35
C GLY A 136 2.08 -16.38 -36.96
N GLU A 137 1.94 -15.05 -36.87
CA GLU A 137 2.92 -14.09 -37.37
C GLU A 137 4.18 -14.01 -36.49
N LYS A 138 5.25 -13.39 -37.04
CA LYS A 138 6.62 -13.33 -36.49
C LYS A 138 6.80 -12.46 -35.23
N GLU A 139 5.75 -11.87 -34.68
CA GLU A 139 5.77 -10.96 -33.51
C GLU A 139 5.99 -11.67 -32.16
N GLU A 140 6.47 -12.92 -32.20
CA GLU A 140 6.88 -13.68 -31.02
C GLU A 140 7.98 -12.96 -30.21
N LYS A 141 8.81 -12.15 -30.87
CA LYS A 141 9.81 -11.27 -30.26
C LYS A 141 9.17 -10.17 -29.40
N SER A 142 8.06 -9.59 -29.86
CA SER A 142 7.38 -8.49 -29.16
C SER A 142 6.88 -8.90 -27.76
N LEU A 143 6.49 -10.16 -27.59
CA LEU A 143 6.11 -10.70 -26.28
C LEU A 143 7.32 -10.89 -25.37
N GLU A 144 8.44 -11.36 -25.92
CA GLU A 144 9.69 -11.46 -25.16
C GLU A 144 10.22 -10.09 -24.75
N ASP A 145 10.05 -9.07 -25.60
CA ASP A 145 10.47 -7.70 -25.28
C ASP A 145 9.61 -7.09 -24.16
N ILE A 146 8.30 -7.36 -24.13
CA ILE A 146 7.44 -7.03 -22.97
C ILE A 146 7.98 -7.68 -21.68
N LEU A 147 8.36 -8.97 -21.74
CA LEU A 147 8.92 -9.69 -20.59
C LEU A 147 10.25 -9.09 -20.14
N LYS A 148 11.14 -8.72 -21.07
CA LYS A 148 12.41 -8.05 -20.77
C LYS A 148 12.20 -6.68 -20.14
N ILE A 149 11.26 -5.88 -20.66
CA ILE A 149 10.89 -4.58 -20.08
C ILE A 149 10.41 -4.77 -18.65
N HIS A 150 9.53 -5.74 -18.39
CA HIS A 150 9.07 -6.01 -17.03
C HIS A 150 10.23 -6.41 -16.09
N ARG A 151 11.07 -7.36 -16.51
CA ARG A 151 12.22 -7.85 -15.71
C ARG A 151 13.22 -6.74 -15.38
N SER A 152 13.43 -5.78 -16.28
CA SER A 152 14.34 -4.64 -16.09
C SER A 152 13.68 -3.43 -15.42
N SER A 153 12.36 -3.43 -15.26
CA SER A 153 11.63 -2.36 -14.62
C SER A 153 11.76 -2.41 -13.08
N PRO A 154 11.55 -1.29 -12.38
CA PRO A 154 11.39 -1.31 -10.92
C PRO A 154 10.06 -1.96 -10.48
N PHE A 155 9.22 -2.39 -11.42
CA PHE A 155 8.01 -3.17 -11.17
C PHE A 155 8.25 -4.67 -11.36
N ASN A 156 9.49 -5.14 -11.53
CA ASN A 156 9.80 -6.56 -11.43
C ASN A 156 9.22 -7.07 -10.11
N ALA A 157 8.63 -8.25 -10.08
CA ALA A 157 7.81 -8.64 -8.93
C ALA A 157 8.58 -8.82 -7.60
N ASP A 158 9.91 -8.69 -7.56
CA ASP A 158 10.68 -8.73 -6.31
C ASP A 158 10.67 -7.36 -5.61
N MET A 159 10.87 -6.26 -6.36
CA MET A 159 10.98 -4.92 -5.78
C MET A 159 9.71 -4.38 -5.10
N PRO A 160 8.50 -4.45 -5.71
CA PRO A 160 7.26 -4.06 -5.05
C PRO A 160 6.98 -4.88 -3.80
N ASN A 161 7.25 -6.19 -3.83
CA ASN A 161 7.03 -7.06 -2.69
C ASN A 161 7.99 -6.73 -1.54
N GLN A 162 9.27 -6.48 -1.82
CA GLN A 162 10.21 -6.03 -0.81
C GLN A 162 9.76 -4.69 -0.20
N TRP A 163 9.40 -3.72 -1.04
CA TRP A 163 8.95 -2.43 -0.56
C TRP A 163 7.69 -2.52 0.32
N LEU A 164 6.73 -3.38 -0.06
CA LEU A 164 5.52 -3.62 0.74
C LEU A 164 5.84 -4.34 2.05
N ASN A 165 6.80 -5.26 2.06
CA ASN A 165 7.28 -5.91 3.28
C ASN A 165 7.96 -4.90 4.22
N ASP A 166 8.76 -3.98 3.70
CA ASP A 166 9.38 -2.90 4.48
C ASP A 166 8.30 -1.99 5.09
N ALA A 167 7.30 -1.58 4.29
CA ALA A 167 6.19 -0.76 4.76
C ALA A 167 5.36 -1.47 5.84
N LYS A 168 5.19 -2.79 5.72
CA LYS A 168 4.55 -3.62 6.75
C LYS A 168 5.35 -3.64 8.04
N ALA A 169 6.66 -3.89 7.96
CA ALA A 169 7.54 -3.92 9.12
C ALA A 169 7.56 -2.58 9.86
N GLU A 170 7.64 -1.47 9.12
CA GLU A 170 7.56 -0.12 9.67
C GLU A 170 6.24 0.10 10.43
N LEU A 171 5.12 -0.30 9.82
CA LEU A 171 3.79 -0.16 10.42
C LEU A 171 3.63 -1.03 11.68
N ASP A 172 4.17 -2.24 11.68
CA ASP A 172 4.19 -3.13 12.85
C ASP A 172 4.99 -2.52 14.00
N ILE A 173 6.12 -1.87 13.70
CA ILE A 173 6.92 -1.14 14.68
C ILE A 173 6.13 0.05 15.23
N LEU A 174 5.55 0.89 14.37
CA LEU A 174 4.74 2.03 14.80
C LEU A 174 3.53 1.58 15.63
N SER A 175 2.90 0.47 15.26
CA SER A 175 1.82 -0.15 16.03
C SER A 175 2.27 -0.57 17.43
N SER A 176 3.43 -1.22 17.53
CA SER A 176 4.01 -1.61 18.82
C SER A 176 4.35 -0.40 19.70
N LEU A 177 4.90 0.66 19.11
CA LEU A 177 5.29 1.89 19.82
C LEU A 177 4.07 2.71 20.26
N THR A 178 3.08 2.86 19.38
CA THR A 178 1.84 3.60 19.71
C THR A 178 1.00 2.85 20.74
N LYS A 179 0.95 1.52 20.68
CA LYS A 179 0.29 0.69 21.71
C LYS A 179 0.88 0.88 23.11
N GLN A 180 2.19 1.16 23.21
CA GLN A 180 2.81 1.45 24.49
C GLN A 180 2.34 2.78 25.11
N LEU A 181 1.77 3.67 24.30
CA LEU A 181 1.25 4.98 24.67
C LEU A 181 -0.29 5.01 24.52
N GLU A 182 -0.95 3.87 24.81
CA GLU A 182 -2.40 3.75 24.73
C GLU A 182 -3.10 4.83 25.58
N GLY A 183 -4.15 5.43 25.03
CA GLY A 183 -4.84 6.59 25.62
C GLY A 183 -4.31 7.94 25.14
N VAL A 184 -3.12 8.00 24.55
CA VAL A 184 -2.58 9.21 23.92
C VAL A 184 -3.12 9.34 22.50
N ARG A 185 -3.65 10.51 22.15
CA ARG A 185 -4.20 10.77 20.83
C ARG A 185 -3.09 10.96 19.80
N ILE A 186 -3.19 10.27 18.66
CA ILE A 186 -2.38 10.55 17.46
C ILE A 186 -3.05 11.68 16.68
N VAL A 187 -2.28 12.69 16.28
CA VAL A 187 -2.73 13.85 15.52
C VAL A 187 -1.83 14.10 14.32
N ASP A 188 -2.41 14.64 13.26
CA ASP A 188 -1.69 15.19 12.12
C ASP A 188 -1.36 16.68 12.36
N SER A 189 -0.76 17.32 11.36
CA SER A 189 -0.40 18.75 11.42
C SER A 189 -1.59 19.67 11.69
N ASP A 190 -2.75 19.41 11.07
CA ASP A 190 -3.97 20.20 11.26
C ASP A 190 -4.56 20.00 12.66
N GLY A 191 -4.57 18.76 13.14
CA GLY A 191 -4.97 18.41 14.51
C GLY A 191 -4.06 19.03 15.56
N LEU A 192 -2.75 19.05 15.33
CA LEU A 192 -1.78 19.74 16.18
C LEU A 192 -2.08 21.23 16.27
N ASN A 193 -2.25 21.93 15.14
CA ASN A 193 -2.57 23.36 15.13
C ASN A 193 -3.86 23.66 15.92
N THR A 194 -4.89 22.83 15.75
CA THR A 194 -6.16 22.96 16.49
C THR A 194 -5.95 22.83 18.00
N ILE A 195 -5.08 21.91 18.43
CA ILE A 195 -4.76 21.72 19.84
C ILE A 195 -3.97 22.91 20.40
N LEU A 196 -3.02 23.44 19.64
CA LEU A 196 -2.18 24.57 20.05
C LEU A 196 -2.95 25.89 20.20
N LEU A 197 -4.08 26.06 19.49
CA LEU A 197 -4.96 27.23 19.60
C LEU A 197 -5.89 27.17 20.83
N ASN A 198 -5.99 26.02 21.51
CA ASN A 198 -6.88 25.86 22.64
C ASN A 198 -6.23 26.43 23.92
N SER A 199 -6.80 27.50 24.46
CA SER A 199 -6.32 28.20 25.66
C SER A 199 -6.48 27.42 26.97
N ASP A 200 -7.26 26.34 26.99
CA ASP A 200 -7.51 25.54 28.20
C ASP A 200 -6.27 24.72 28.62
N PHE A 201 -5.31 24.54 27.70
CA PHE A 201 -4.11 23.73 27.90
C PHE A 201 -2.87 24.59 27.68
N PRO A 202 -2.31 25.22 28.73
CA PRO A 202 -1.12 26.06 28.62
C PRO A 202 0.11 25.26 28.17
N GLY A 203 0.16 23.94 28.38
CA GLY A 203 1.26 23.07 27.97
C GLY A 203 0.79 21.90 27.10
N VAL A 204 1.56 21.59 26.04
CA VAL A 204 1.38 20.40 25.20
C VAL A 204 2.70 19.67 25.06
N LEU A 205 2.73 18.40 25.47
CA LEU A 205 3.84 17.47 25.23
C LEU A 205 3.51 16.57 24.04
N CYS A 206 4.33 16.67 22.99
CA CYS A 206 4.15 15.95 21.75
C CYS A 206 5.30 14.97 21.53
N PHE A 207 4.99 13.67 21.61
CA PHE A 207 5.90 12.65 21.11
C PHE A 207 5.84 12.64 19.59
N THR A 208 6.94 12.95 18.91
CA THR A 208 6.95 13.07 17.45
C THR A 208 7.90 12.08 16.78
N PHE A 209 7.40 11.40 15.75
CA PHE A 209 8.22 10.65 14.80
C PHE A 209 8.79 11.62 13.76
N MET A 210 10.11 11.61 13.57
CA MET A 210 10.82 12.61 12.77
C MET A 210 11.25 12.10 11.40
N SER A 211 11.10 10.80 11.16
CA SER A 211 11.65 10.10 9.99
C SER A 211 10.60 9.44 9.09
N LEU A 212 9.33 9.85 9.19
CA LEU A 212 8.24 9.26 8.40
C LEU A 212 8.08 9.90 7.00
N ASP A 213 8.30 11.20 6.86
CA ASP A 213 8.21 11.95 5.59
C ASP A 213 9.58 12.05 4.86
N TYR A 214 10.36 10.97 4.88
CA TYR A 214 11.58 10.94 4.07
C TYR A 214 11.23 10.62 2.63
N GLU A 215 11.95 11.25 1.69
CA GLU A 215 11.82 10.89 0.27
C GLU A 215 12.06 9.40 0.09
N ASP A 216 11.19 8.76 -0.69
CA ASP A 216 11.28 7.35 -1.00
C ASP A 216 11.85 7.17 -2.42
N PRO A 217 13.14 6.78 -2.57
CA PRO A 217 13.77 6.68 -3.87
C PRO A 217 13.18 5.59 -4.74
N TYR A 218 12.58 4.56 -4.14
CA TYR A 218 11.87 3.55 -4.90
C TYR A 218 10.62 4.15 -5.55
N LEU A 219 9.80 4.90 -4.79
CA LEU A 219 8.64 5.58 -5.39
C LEU A 219 9.03 6.62 -6.43
N SER A 220 10.13 7.33 -6.23
CA SER A 220 10.70 8.22 -7.24
C SER A 220 11.10 7.47 -8.50
N ALA A 221 11.76 6.31 -8.37
CA ALA A 221 12.10 5.44 -9.49
C ALA A 221 10.86 4.93 -10.24
N LEU A 222 9.79 4.57 -9.55
CA LEU A 222 8.52 4.18 -10.18
C LEU A 222 7.96 5.31 -11.06
N LYS A 223 7.91 6.54 -10.53
CA LYS A 223 7.43 7.71 -11.27
C LYS A 223 8.30 8.02 -12.49
N VAL A 224 9.62 7.94 -12.35
CA VAL A 224 10.57 8.14 -13.46
C VAL A 224 10.36 7.09 -14.54
N PHE A 225 10.26 5.81 -14.15
CA PHE A 225 9.99 4.73 -15.09
C PHE A 225 8.68 4.96 -15.85
N LEU A 226 7.59 5.34 -15.15
CA LEU A 226 6.29 5.55 -15.78
C LEU A 226 6.23 6.73 -16.77
N LYS A 227 7.14 7.71 -16.68
CA LYS A 227 7.24 8.80 -17.66
C LYS A 227 7.80 8.33 -19.01
N THR A 228 8.44 7.16 -19.04
CA THR A 228 8.96 6.58 -20.28
C THR A 228 7.87 5.82 -21.05
N ASN A 229 7.90 5.88 -22.38
CA ASN A 229 6.96 5.18 -23.27
C ASN A 229 7.47 3.77 -23.66
N MET A 230 8.01 3.02 -22.70
CA MET A 230 8.78 1.78 -22.95
C MET A 230 8.00 0.69 -23.72
N PHE A 231 6.69 0.58 -23.52
CA PHE A 231 5.88 -0.39 -24.26
C PHE A 231 5.48 0.09 -25.67
N LYS A 232 5.78 1.33 -26.07
CA LYS A 232 5.51 1.83 -27.43
C LYS A 232 6.65 1.53 -28.40
N GLU A 233 7.89 1.62 -27.94
CA GLU A 233 9.10 1.36 -28.73
C GLU A 233 9.80 0.11 -28.19
N LEU A 234 9.36 -1.07 -28.65
CA LEU A 234 9.89 -2.37 -28.20
C LEU A 234 11.34 -2.64 -28.68
N ASP A 235 11.87 -1.80 -29.59
CA ASP A 235 13.20 -1.94 -30.22
C ASP A 235 14.25 -0.94 -29.65
N GLY A 236 13.91 -0.15 -28.63
CA GLY A 236 14.78 0.89 -28.06
C GLY A 236 15.68 0.41 -26.91
N GLU A 237 16.80 1.11 -26.67
CA GLU A 237 17.64 0.90 -25.47
C GLU A 237 16.81 1.07 -24.20
N HIS A 238 16.64 -0.03 -23.46
CA HIS A 238 15.92 -0.03 -22.21
C HIS A 238 16.74 0.65 -21.12
N ARG A 239 16.29 1.82 -20.67
CA ARG A 239 16.90 2.50 -19.52
C ARG A 239 16.65 1.69 -18.25
N VAL A 240 17.72 1.16 -17.67
CA VAL A 240 17.68 0.62 -16.32
C VAL A 240 17.49 1.80 -15.36
N VAL A 241 16.36 1.82 -14.66
CA VAL A 241 16.15 2.80 -13.58
C VAL A 241 16.81 2.23 -12.34
N SER A 242 17.94 2.82 -11.95
CA SER A 242 18.61 2.48 -10.69
C SER A 242 17.78 2.97 -9.52
N VAL A 243 17.57 2.10 -8.54
CA VAL A 243 16.98 2.44 -7.24
C VAL A 243 18.14 2.58 -6.26
N ALA A 244 18.34 3.78 -5.73
CA ALA A 244 19.36 3.98 -4.70
C ALA A 244 19.01 3.15 -3.45
N PRO A 245 19.96 2.44 -2.84
CA PRO A 245 19.73 1.80 -1.56
C PRO A 245 19.45 2.89 -0.51
N VAL A 246 18.40 2.68 0.29
CA VAL A 246 18.08 3.56 1.42
C VAL A 246 18.03 2.70 2.66
N GLN A 247 18.87 3.05 3.63
CA GLN A 247 18.80 2.49 4.97
C GLN A 247 17.47 2.90 5.59
N LYS A 248 16.68 1.91 6.03
CA LYS A 248 15.40 2.20 6.66
C LYS A 248 15.65 2.72 8.06
N TRP A 249 14.91 3.74 8.49
CA TRP A 249 15.13 4.36 9.80
C TRP A 249 14.96 3.37 10.96
N PHE A 250 14.13 2.34 10.78
CA PHE A 250 13.86 1.32 11.78
C PHE A 250 14.87 0.16 11.79
N GLU A 251 15.78 0.11 10.82
CA GLU A 251 16.93 -0.81 10.83
C GLU A 251 18.13 -0.20 11.60
N ASP A 252 18.09 1.12 11.84
CA ASP A 252 19.12 1.82 12.59
C ASP A 252 18.96 1.61 14.10
N SER A 253 19.95 0.96 14.72
CA SER A 253 19.92 0.64 16.14
C SER A 253 19.94 1.88 17.03
N GLU A 254 20.63 2.94 16.63
CA GLU A 254 20.72 4.19 17.39
C GLU A 254 19.37 4.90 17.38
N PHE A 255 18.68 4.93 16.24
CA PHE A 255 17.34 5.53 16.15
C PHE A 255 16.34 4.73 16.98
N MET A 256 16.42 3.40 16.98
CA MET A 256 15.56 2.54 17.79
C MET A 256 15.85 2.64 19.29
N GLU A 257 17.10 2.85 19.70
CA GLU A 257 17.47 3.15 21.10
C GLU A 257 16.91 4.49 21.56
N LYS A 258 17.12 5.55 20.76
CA LYS A 258 16.57 6.88 21.02
C LYS A 258 15.04 6.85 21.12
N MET A 259 14.38 6.11 20.23
CA MET A 259 12.93 5.91 20.25
C MET A 259 12.44 5.28 21.56
N ARG A 260 13.08 4.19 22.00
CA ARG A 260 12.74 3.52 23.26
C ARG A 260 12.97 4.42 24.47
N PHE A 261 14.07 5.17 24.47
CA PHE A 261 14.37 6.13 25.51
C PHE A 261 13.30 7.23 25.59
N ASN A 262 12.94 7.84 24.46
CA ASN A 262 11.92 8.89 24.42
C ASN A 262 10.54 8.37 24.84
N ILE A 263 10.16 7.13 24.47
CA ILE A 263 8.90 6.53 24.94
C ILE A 263 8.93 6.35 26.47
N HIS A 264 10.04 5.86 27.01
CA HIS A 264 10.19 5.70 28.46
C HIS A 264 10.06 7.05 29.18
N LEU A 265 10.73 8.07 28.67
CA LEU A 265 10.68 9.44 29.18
C LEU A 265 9.26 10.03 29.10
N PHE A 266 8.59 9.88 27.95
CA PHE A 266 7.23 10.36 27.74
C PHE A 266 6.22 9.69 28.67
N LYS A 267 6.37 8.39 28.94
CA LYS A 267 5.60 7.67 29.97
C LYS A 267 5.84 8.20 31.38
N GLY A 268 7.08 8.62 31.67
CA GLY A 268 7.40 9.31 32.92
C GLY A 268 6.58 10.60 33.05
N PHE A 269 6.60 11.44 32.02
CA PHE A 269 5.84 12.68 31.99
C PHE A 269 4.34 12.47 32.10
N LEU A 270 3.77 11.47 31.41
CA LEU A 270 2.35 11.12 31.53
C LEU A 270 1.92 10.90 32.98
N LYS A 271 2.77 10.25 33.79
CA LYS A 271 2.52 10.00 35.22
C LYS A 271 2.74 11.25 36.06
N THR A 272 3.80 12.01 35.80
CA THR A 272 4.13 13.22 36.57
C THR A 272 3.07 14.31 36.42
N PHE A 273 2.54 14.49 35.21
CA PHE A 273 1.56 15.53 34.90
C PHE A 273 0.11 15.02 34.89
N GLU A 274 -0.16 13.86 35.50
CA GLU A 274 -1.52 13.34 35.62
C GLU A 274 -2.42 14.32 36.40
N GLY A 275 -3.58 14.66 35.83
CA GLY A 275 -4.52 15.63 36.43
C GLY A 275 -4.14 17.11 36.25
N GLN A 276 -2.98 17.41 35.65
CA GLN A 276 -2.56 18.79 35.33
C GLN A 276 -3.14 19.24 33.98
N LYS A 277 -3.12 20.54 33.69
CA LYS A 277 -3.62 21.10 32.41
C LYS A 277 -2.61 20.95 31.27
N VAL A 278 -1.97 19.78 31.17
CA VAL A 278 -0.98 19.45 30.13
C VAL A 278 -1.59 18.40 29.19
N ARG A 279 -1.59 18.68 27.89
CA ARG A 279 -2.05 17.74 26.87
C ARG A 279 -0.90 16.88 26.37
N PHE A 280 -1.17 15.59 26.19
CA PHE A 280 -0.24 14.63 25.60
C PHE A 280 -0.75 14.19 24.23
N ILE A 281 0.12 14.22 23.24
CA ILE A 281 -0.19 13.81 21.86
C ILE A 281 0.97 13.05 21.22
N ILE A 282 0.64 12.29 20.18
CA ILE A 282 1.59 11.68 19.26
C ILE A 282 1.42 12.36 17.90
N SER A 283 2.51 12.68 17.21
CA SER A 283 2.48 13.24 15.86
C SER A 283 3.61 12.67 14.99
N ALA A 284 3.57 12.97 13.70
CA ALA A 284 4.71 12.86 12.80
C ALA A 284 5.08 14.28 12.36
N ILE A 285 6.29 14.73 12.72
CA ILE A 285 6.81 16.06 12.38
C ILE A 285 8.25 15.87 11.97
N SER A 286 8.50 16.08 10.68
CA SER A 286 9.80 15.79 10.08
C SER A 286 10.87 16.78 10.50
N ASP A 287 11.99 16.23 10.95
CA ASP A 287 13.18 17.00 11.29
C ASP A 287 14.42 16.21 10.86
N PRO A 288 14.93 16.43 9.64
CA PRO A 288 16.10 15.71 9.13
C PRO A 288 17.37 15.93 9.97
N SER A 289 17.44 17.02 10.75
CA SER A 289 18.56 17.28 11.66
C SER A 289 18.52 16.43 12.93
N ASN A 290 17.37 15.84 13.26
CA ASN A 290 17.15 15.04 14.46
C ASN A 290 16.38 13.75 14.12
N PRO A 291 17.00 12.76 13.46
CA PRO A 291 16.29 11.54 13.05
C PRO A 291 15.77 10.70 14.23
N GLY A 292 14.82 9.81 13.93
CA GLY A 292 14.15 8.92 14.87
C GLY A 292 12.91 9.56 15.49
N SER A 293 13.02 9.99 16.74
CA SER A 293 11.95 10.70 17.46
C SER A 293 12.46 11.74 18.43
N SER A 294 11.54 12.57 18.90
CA SER A 294 11.77 13.47 20.03
C SER A 294 10.47 13.75 20.78
N ILE A 295 10.60 14.47 21.89
CA ILE A 295 9.49 15.03 22.66
C ILE A 295 9.56 16.54 22.52
N TYR A 296 8.52 17.13 21.93
CA TYR A 296 8.37 18.57 21.78
C TYR A 296 7.49 19.11 22.90
N LEU A 297 7.86 20.28 23.43
CA LEU A 297 7.05 21.06 24.36
C LEU A 297 6.54 22.31 23.65
N TYR A 298 5.24 22.49 23.70
CA TYR A 298 4.59 23.74 23.32
C TYR A 298 4.01 24.40 24.55
N GLU A 299 4.32 25.69 24.73
CA GLU A 299 3.81 26.52 25.81
C GLU A 299 3.00 27.66 25.19
N HIS A 300 1.77 27.84 25.66
CA HIS A 300 0.84 28.85 25.15
C HIS A 300 0.72 28.86 23.61
N GLY A 301 0.68 27.66 23.02
CA GLY A 301 0.56 27.45 21.58
C GLY A 301 1.83 27.69 20.76
N LYS A 302 2.99 27.94 21.40
CA LYS A 302 4.28 28.15 20.74
C LYS A 302 5.26 27.05 21.09
N LEU A 303 6.08 26.64 20.13
CA LEU A 303 7.14 25.65 20.35
C LEU A 303 8.23 26.25 21.23
N SER A 304 8.44 25.67 22.41
CA SER A 304 9.44 26.13 23.38
C SER A 304 10.67 25.24 23.43
N ASP A 305 10.49 23.92 23.33
CA ASP A 305 11.58 22.94 23.37
C ASP A 305 11.33 21.82 22.36
N LYS A 306 12.38 21.42 21.64
CA LYS A 306 12.37 20.32 20.67
C LYS A 306 12.91 19.02 21.24
N GLN A 307 13.49 19.04 22.44
CA GLN A 307 14.11 17.88 23.06
C GLN A 307 13.94 17.95 24.58
N VAL A 308 12.70 17.81 25.02
CA VAL A 308 12.35 17.84 26.44
C VAL A 308 13.09 16.72 27.16
N CYS A 309 13.85 17.07 28.19
CA CYS A 309 14.48 16.14 29.12
C CYS A 309 13.90 16.32 30.53
N PHE A 310 14.25 15.45 31.49
CA PHE A 310 13.77 15.57 32.88
C PHE A 310 14.11 16.92 33.55
N GLN A 311 15.18 17.61 33.12
CA GLN A 311 15.49 18.96 33.62
C GLN A 311 14.54 20.03 33.05
N SER A 312 14.02 19.85 31.83
CA SER A 312 13.00 20.72 31.23
C SER A 312 11.64 20.59 31.94
N ALA A 313 11.37 19.47 32.61
CA ALA A 313 10.09 19.22 33.29
C ALA A 313 9.80 20.18 34.46
N ILE A 314 10.85 20.74 35.09
CA ILE A 314 10.73 21.72 36.18
C ILE A 314 9.98 22.98 35.71
N ARG A 315 10.19 23.42 34.46
CA ARG A 315 9.49 24.59 33.89
C ARG A 315 8.00 24.36 33.65
N ILE A 316 7.60 23.11 33.39
CA ILE A 316 6.20 22.75 33.18
C ILE A 316 5.43 22.78 34.52
N GLU A 317 6.09 22.43 35.63
CA GLU A 317 5.50 22.60 36.97
C GLU A 317 5.26 24.07 37.33
N GLU A 318 6.16 24.97 36.92
CA GLU A 318 6.03 26.43 37.13
C GLU A 318 4.84 27.01 36.33
N LEU A 319 4.61 26.58 35.08
CA LEU A 319 3.46 27.00 34.26
C LEU A 319 2.09 26.67 34.89
N ASN A 320 2.01 25.57 35.65
CA ASN A 320 0.77 25.18 36.34
C ASN A 320 0.54 25.95 37.64
N GLN A 321 1.58 26.56 38.22
CA GLN A 321 1.43 27.41 39.42
C GLN A 321 0.93 28.82 39.06
N ASP A 322 1.34 29.36 37.91
CA ASP A 322 0.95 30.71 37.48
C ASP A 322 -0.49 30.81 36.94
N THR A 323 -1.18 29.69 36.73
CA THR A 323 -2.60 29.64 36.31
C THR A 323 -3.59 29.47 37.47
N LEU A 324 -3.12 29.53 38.72
CA LEU A 324 -3.94 29.43 39.94
C LEU A 324 -4.33 30.79 40.56
N PHE A 325 -4.10 31.91 39.88
CA PHE A 325 -4.54 33.25 40.28
C PHE A 325 -5.56 33.86 39.31
#